data_AF-A0AA39PSE1-F1
#
_entry.id   AF-A0AA39PSE1-F1
#
_cell.length_a   1.000
_cell.length_b   1.000
_cell.length_c   1.000
_cell.angle_alpha   90.00
_cell.angle_beta   90.00
_cell.angle_gamma   90.00
#
_symmetry.space_group_name_H-M   'P 1'
#
loop_
_entity.id
_entity.type
_entity.pdbx_description
1 polymer ?
#
loop_
_entity_poly.entity_id
_entity_poly.type
_entity_poly.pdbx_seq_one_letter_code
_entity_poly.pdbx_strand_id
1 'polypeptide(L)'
;MTSASLKNLCSDVALQISSKEVRWCFVLDNVQQYTVVQEHGIGWENVLKAGMAATAIHLDDFAPGAFNIDDYLSQVIQNNRKTMTTESLYSDIAWQHIESTLALHWACVLCDFVPVLHFLLPEITNQFQSAPHARHRMHPGRRTEVQALRTNAEQEVTVQGMHQAILDFKTQAGFTPESAEHSLTWFQGDRASYATMNLCKLYLGPASLQNWDSLRDVISTPEIWHADATMVRTIASNHYGPSTSSDPSSLSCNSNTANMKRPTDLKKPDYYPTTCAMTLMWDAHVLDCCRVHFCFETNLVDHFEDLSHKNKLLTLEKLLKEISVLVARYSSLNGYEQVQLLAATSSSTDRMKIHCGSPWIPPVPGTNKSNNNTPPESLHGVKEETPPSFIETEGFDGD
;
A
#
# COMPACT_ATOMS: atom_id res chain seq x y z
N MET A 1 -7.35 -28.01 13.68
CA MET A 1 -6.46 -28.26 12.53
C MET A 1 -6.06 -29.73 12.52
N THR A 2 -6.29 -30.43 11.43
CA THR A 2 -6.00 -31.87 11.33
C THR A 2 -4.50 -32.10 11.37
N SER A 3 -4.03 -32.99 12.25
CA SER A 3 -2.60 -33.33 12.41
C SER A 3 -1.91 -33.73 11.10
N ALA A 4 -2.65 -34.09 10.05
CA ALA A 4 -2.12 -34.46 8.76
C ALA A 4 -1.51 -33.27 7.99
N SER A 5 -2.14 -32.09 7.99
CA SER A 5 -1.66 -30.96 7.19
C SER A 5 -0.36 -30.37 7.75
N LEU A 6 -0.27 -30.26 9.08
CA LEU A 6 0.97 -29.87 9.76
C LEU A 6 2.10 -30.89 9.53
N LYS A 7 1.78 -32.19 9.52
CA LYS A 7 2.77 -33.23 9.18
C LYS A 7 3.28 -33.09 7.75
N ASN A 8 2.42 -32.71 6.80
CA ASN A 8 2.85 -32.44 5.43
C ASN A 8 3.81 -31.26 5.37
N LEU A 9 3.47 -30.14 6.05
CA LEU A 9 4.38 -29.00 6.18
C LEU A 9 5.74 -29.42 6.76
N CYS A 10 5.78 -30.14 7.89
CA CYS A 10 7.05 -30.58 8.47
C CYS A 10 7.84 -31.50 7.54
N SER A 11 7.17 -32.37 6.79
CA SER A 11 7.83 -33.28 5.86
C SER A 11 8.43 -32.53 4.67
N ASP A 12 7.70 -31.53 4.16
CA ASP A 12 8.15 -30.66 3.07
C ASP A 12 9.31 -29.77 3.51
N VAL A 13 9.23 -29.14 4.68
CA VAL A 13 10.33 -28.37 5.29
C VAL A 13 11.58 -29.24 5.47
N ALA A 14 11.44 -30.49 5.94
CA ALA A 14 12.57 -31.40 6.08
C ALA A 14 13.26 -31.71 4.74
N LEU A 15 12.49 -31.92 3.67
CA LEU A 15 13.02 -32.11 2.31
C LEU A 15 13.75 -30.85 1.83
N GLN A 16 13.17 -29.69 2.07
CA GLN A 16 13.70 -28.38 1.67
C GLN A 16 15.02 -28.02 2.36
N ILE A 17 15.13 -28.28 3.66
CA ILE A 17 16.37 -28.11 4.40
C ILE A 17 17.46 -29.01 3.80
N SER A 18 17.12 -30.26 3.45
CA SER A 18 18.08 -31.18 2.82
C SER A 18 18.56 -30.71 1.45
N SER A 19 17.71 -29.99 0.70
CA SER A 19 18.06 -29.38 -0.58
C SER A 19 18.63 -27.97 -0.47
N LYS A 20 18.73 -27.40 0.74
CA LYS A 20 19.12 -26.00 1.00
C LYS A 20 18.25 -24.97 0.25
N GLU A 21 16.96 -25.27 0.09
CA GLU A 21 16.00 -24.40 -0.57
C GLU A 21 14.78 -24.22 0.32
N VAL A 22 14.71 -23.13 1.09
CA VAL A 22 13.51 -22.82 1.89
C VAL A 22 12.43 -22.23 0.99
N ARG A 23 11.23 -22.81 1.04
CA ARG A 23 10.08 -22.41 0.21
C ARG A 23 8.89 -21.98 1.05
N TRP A 24 9.11 -21.46 2.25
CA TRP A 24 8.03 -21.00 3.11
C TRP A 24 8.35 -19.61 3.66
N CYS A 25 7.37 -18.71 3.60
CA CYS A 25 7.36 -17.51 4.41
C CYS A 25 6.26 -17.60 5.47
N PHE A 26 6.45 -16.85 6.56
CA PHE A 26 5.55 -16.85 7.70
C PHE A 26 4.98 -15.45 7.84
N VAL A 27 3.67 -15.32 7.77
CA VAL A 27 2.97 -14.07 8.12
C VAL A 27 2.46 -14.21 9.53
N LEU A 28 2.95 -13.37 10.45
CA LEU A 28 2.52 -13.33 11.83
C LEU A 28 1.70 -12.07 12.12
N ASP A 29 0.77 -12.18 13.06
CA ASP A 29 -0.02 -11.06 13.55
C ASP A 29 -0.43 -11.31 15.00
N ASN A 30 -0.78 -10.23 15.69
CA ASN A 30 -1.32 -10.24 17.03
C ASN A 30 -2.74 -10.82 17.02
N VAL A 31 -3.02 -11.72 17.94
CA VAL A 31 -4.40 -12.15 18.21
C VAL A 31 -4.81 -11.67 19.59
N GLN A 32 -5.86 -10.84 19.60
CA GLN A 32 -6.39 -10.25 20.81
C GLN A 32 -7.85 -10.64 21.00
N GLN A 33 -8.19 -11.16 22.18
CA GLN A 33 -9.56 -11.48 22.55
C GLN A 33 -9.90 -10.82 23.88
N TYR A 34 -10.85 -9.89 23.83
CA TYR A 34 -11.42 -9.31 25.04
C TYR A 34 -12.40 -10.29 25.68
N THR A 35 -12.03 -10.85 26.82
CA THR A 35 -12.89 -11.75 27.59
C THR A 35 -13.70 -10.92 28.57
N VAL A 36 -14.99 -10.77 28.30
CA VAL A 36 -15.93 -10.03 29.15
C VAL A 36 -16.48 -10.95 30.22
N VAL A 37 -16.45 -10.48 31.46
CA VAL A 37 -17.13 -11.11 32.59
C VAL A 37 -18.63 -10.85 32.46
N GLN A 38 -19.43 -11.92 32.38
CA GLN A 38 -20.89 -11.79 32.27
C GLN A 38 -21.57 -11.60 33.64
N GLU A 39 -20.99 -12.14 34.71
CA GLU A 39 -21.54 -12.07 36.06
C GLU A 39 -20.59 -11.33 37.00
N HIS A 40 -21.11 -10.32 37.70
CA HIS A 40 -20.30 -9.52 38.60
C HIS A 40 -19.93 -10.31 39.86
N GLY A 41 -18.64 -10.42 40.14
CA GLY A 41 -18.11 -11.09 41.33
C GLY A 41 -16.78 -10.48 41.77
N ILE A 42 -16.45 -10.61 43.06
CA ILE A 42 -15.14 -10.16 43.57
C ILE A 42 -14.04 -10.95 42.87
N GLY A 43 -13.08 -10.25 42.25
CA GLY A 43 -11.96 -10.85 41.51
C GLY A 43 -12.25 -11.21 40.05
N TRP A 44 -13.44 -10.86 39.53
CA TRP A 44 -13.77 -11.04 38.13
C TRP A 44 -13.61 -9.71 37.40
N GLU A 45 -12.59 -9.62 36.55
CA GLU A 45 -12.31 -8.46 35.72
C GLU A 45 -12.32 -8.87 34.25
N ASN A 46 -12.68 -7.93 33.39
CA ASN A 46 -12.53 -8.13 31.96
C ASN A 46 -11.03 -8.22 31.63
N VAL A 47 -10.64 -9.25 30.89
CA VAL A 47 -9.22 -9.48 30.54
C VAL A 47 -9.06 -9.47 29.04
N LEU A 48 -8.12 -8.66 28.55
CA LEU A 48 -7.62 -8.78 27.19
C LEU A 48 -6.61 -9.93 27.15
N LYS A 49 -6.97 -11.03 26.49
CA LYS A 49 -6.03 -12.11 26.18
C LYS A 49 -5.29 -11.73 24.91
N ALA A 50 -3.97 -11.63 24.99
CA ALA A 50 -3.09 -11.40 23.85
C ALA A 50 -2.31 -12.67 23.54
N GLY A 51 -1.94 -12.82 22.28
CA GLY A 51 -1.10 -13.90 21.79
C GLY A 51 -0.70 -13.61 20.35
N MET A 52 -0.07 -14.58 19.70
CA MET A 52 0.32 -14.45 18.30
C MET A 52 -0.22 -15.62 17.49
N ALA A 53 -0.58 -15.33 16.24
CA ALA A 53 -0.88 -16.31 15.22
C ALA A 53 0.12 -16.18 14.08
N ALA A 54 0.38 -17.28 13.38
CA ALA A 54 1.16 -17.26 12.16
C ALA A 54 0.55 -18.17 11.11
N THR A 55 0.74 -17.81 9.85
CA THR A 55 0.40 -18.62 8.68
C THR A 55 1.67 -18.86 7.87
N ALA A 56 2.01 -20.12 7.64
CA ALA A 56 3.04 -20.50 6.70
C ALA A 56 2.46 -20.45 5.27
N ILE A 57 3.15 -19.80 4.36
CA ILE A 57 2.76 -19.61 2.96
C ILE A 57 3.86 -20.20 2.08
N HIS A 58 3.48 -21.13 1.20
CA HIS A 58 4.43 -21.73 0.27
C HIS A 58 4.85 -20.70 -0.78
N LEU A 59 6.16 -20.58 -0.97
CA LEU A 59 6.81 -19.70 -1.92
C LEU A 59 7.12 -20.48 -3.19
N ASP A 60 6.74 -19.89 -4.30
CA ASP A 60 7.07 -20.41 -5.61
C ASP A 60 7.79 -19.32 -6.43
N ASP A 61 8.43 -19.72 -7.54
CA ASP A 61 9.11 -18.84 -8.50
C ASP A 61 10.20 -17.93 -7.93
N PHE A 62 10.85 -18.33 -6.84
CA PHE A 62 12.04 -17.65 -6.35
C PHE A 62 13.30 -18.13 -7.10
N ALA A 63 14.32 -17.28 -7.19
CA ALA A 63 15.57 -17.63 -7.85
C ALA A 63 16.32 -18.73 -7.08
N PRO A 64 17.01 -19.67 -7.75
CA PRO A 64 17.87 -20.65 -7.07
C PRO A 64 18.87 -19.95 -6.16
N GLY A 65 18.94 -20.40 -4.90
CA GLY A 65 19.83 -19.80 -3.89
C GLY A 65 19.33 -18.51 -3.24
N ALA A 66 18.10 -18.05 -3.52
CA ALA A 66 17.55 -16.82 -2.90
C ALA A 66 17.51 -16.84 -1.36
N PHE A 67 17.51 -18.02 -0.74
CA PHE A 67 17.52 -18.22 0.71
C PHE A 67 18.84 -18.78 1.24
N ASN A 68 19.94 -18.57 0.51
CA ASN A 68 21.27 -18.98 0.94
C ASN A 68 21.77 -18.09 2.09
N ILE A 69 21.97 -18.68 3.26
CA ILE A 69 22.40 -17.96 4.46
C ILE A 69 23.84 -17.43 4.36
N ASP A 70 24.75 -18.15 3.72
CA ASP A 70 26.16 -17.74 3.60
C ASP A 70 26.28 -16.49 2.71
N ASP A 71 25.53 -16.47 1.61
CA ASP A 71 25.46 -15.31 0.72
C ASP A 71 24.86 -14.11 1.45
N TYR A 72 23.74 -14.30 2.14
CA TYR A 72 23.10 -13.26 2.93
C TYR A 72 24.04 -12.67 4.00
N LEU A 73 24.67 -13.53 4.82
CA LEU A 73 25.60 -13.07 5.86
C LEU A 73 26.82 -12.37 5.27
N SER A 74 27.33 -12.86 4.13
CA SER A 74 28.42 -12.18 3.40
C SER A 74 28.02 -10.78 2.95
N GLN A 75 26.80 -10.60 2.42
CA GLN A 75 26.28 -9.29 2.04
C GLN A 75 26.04 -8.37 3.25
N VAL A 76 25.54 -8.92 4.37
CA VAL A 76 25.39 -8.17 5.63
C VAL A 76 26.74 -7.67 6.15
N ILE A 77 27.78 -8.51 6.10
CA ILE A 77 29.14 -8.15 6.51
C ILE A 77 29.73 -7.05 5.61
N GLN A 78 29.49 -7.11 4.30
CA GLN A 78 29.91 -6.05 3.38
C GLN A 78 29.27 -4.70 3.73
N ASN A 79 28.07 -4.72 4.30
CA ASN A 79 27.36 -3.53 4.78
C ASN A 79 27.24 -2.42 3.73
N ASN A 80 26.99 -2.81 2.47
CA ASN A 80 26.83 -1.88 1.35
C ASN A 80 25.66 -0.89 1.57
N ARG A 81 24.70 -1.24 2.43
CA ARG A 81 23.61 -0.34 2.83
C ARG A 81 24.11 0.95 3.48
N LYS A 82 25.30 0.95 4.09
CA LYS A 82 25.92 2.14 4.67
C LYS A 82 26.25 3.21 3.63
N THR A 83 26.43 2.85 2.36
CA THR A 83 26.71 3.79 1.27
C THR A 83 25.48 4.16 0.46
N MET A 84 24.31 3.64 0.84
CA MET A 84 23.05 3.93 0.17
C MET A 84 22.64 5.37 0.46
N THR A 85 22.27 6.13 -0.58
CA THR A 85 21.77 7.50 -0.47
C THR A 85 20.31 7.57 -0.92
N THR A 86 19.65 8.69 -0.62
CA THR A 86 18.28 8.92 -1.11
C THR A 86 18.22 8.92 -2.64
N GLU A 87 19.24 9.45 -3.30
CA GLU A 87 19.36 9.49 -4.76
C GLU A 87 19.59 8.09 -5.34
N SER A 88 20.37 7.24 -4.67
CA SER A 88 20.56 5.85 -5.12
C SER A 88 19.27 5.05 -5.01
N LEU A 89 18.52 5.24 -3.91
CA LEU A 89 17.19 4.63 -3.73
C LEU A 89 16.20 5.14 -4.78
N TYR A 90 16.16 6.45 -4.99
CA TYR A 90 15.32 7.08 -5.99
C TYR A 90 15.61 6.56 -7.39
N SER A 91 16.90 6.38 -7.72
CA SER A 91 17.34 5.86 -9.04
C SER A 91 17.04 4.37 -9.23
N ASP A 92 16.93 3.61 -8.13
CA ASP A 92 16.59 2.17 -8.16
C ASP A 92 15.09 1.94 -8.42
N ILE A 93 14.25 2.94 -8.19
CA ILE A 93 12.83 2.87 -8.53
C ILE A 93 12.66 2.78 -10.04
N ALA A 94 11.89 1.78 -10.49
CA ALA A 94 11.58 1.57 -11.88
C ALA A 94 10.53 2.57 -12.42
N TRP A 95 10.86 3.86 -12.41
CA TRP A 95 9.96 4.96 -12.79
C TRP A 95 9.27 4.75 -14.13
N GLN A 96 10.01 4.31 -15.15
CA GLN A 96 9.44 4.05 -16.48
C GLN A 96 8.32 3.00 -16.44
N HIS A 97 8.47 1.97 -15.60
CA HIS A 97 7.45 0.93 -15.44
C HIS A 97 6.24 1.44 -14.66
N ILE A 98 6.45 2.26 -13.63
CA ILE A 98 5.37 2.90 -12.87
C ILE A 98 4.57 3.83 -13.81
N GLU A 99 5.24 4.69 -14.57
CA GLU A 99 4.60 5.62 -15.50
C GLU A 99 3.81 4.89 -16.60
N SER A 100 4.38 3.83 -17.20
CA SER A 100 3.69 3.08 -18.24
C SER A 100 2.48 2.31 -17.71
N THR A 101 2.60 1.74 -16.50
CA THR A 101 1.48 1.05 -15.83
C THR A 101 0.39 2.04 -15.45
N LEU A 102 0.75 3.24 -14.98
CA LEU A 102 -0.21 4.29 -14.65
C LEU A 102 -0.93 4.81 -15.90
N ALA A 103 -0.24 4.89 -17.04
CA ALA A 103 -0.85 5.22 -18.32
C ALA A 103 -1.89 4.18 -18.76
N LEU A 104 -1.64 2.89 -18.51
CA LEU A 104 -2.64 1.85 -18.75
C LEU A 104 -3.87 2.01 -17.83
N HIS A 105 -3.68 2.35 -16.55
CA HIS A 105 -4.80 2.61 -15.63
C HIS A 105 -5.64 3.82 -16.07
N TRP A 106 -4.99 4.92 -16.46
CA TRP A 106 -5.67 6.09 -17.02
C TRP A 106 -6.46 5.74 -18.29
N ALA A 107 -5.86 4.96 -19.20
CA ALA A 107 -6.53 4.52 -20.41
C ALA A 107 -7.73 3.61 -20.10
N CYS A 108 -7.61 2.70 -19.12
CA CYS A 108 -8.71 1.89 -18.63
C CYS A 108 -9.89 2.76 -18.16
N VAL A 109 -9.63 3.72 -17.25
CA VAL A 109 -10.66 4.62 -16.74
C VAL A 109 -11.39 5.36 -17.86
N LEU A 110 -10.64 5.93 -18.82
CA LEU A 110 -11.22 6.64 -19.95
C LEU A 110 -12.03 5.69 -20.85
N CYS A 111 -11.49 4.51 -21.17
CA CYS A 111 -12.17 3.55 -22.03
C CYS A 111 -13.44 3.03 -21.35
N ASP A 112 -13.39 2.66 -20.06
CA ASP A 112 -14.55 2.19 -19.30
C ASP A 112 -15.67 3.24 -19.29
N PHE A 113 -15.33 4.52 -19.13
CA PHE A 113 -16.29 5.63 -19.14
C PHE A 113 -16.87 5.94 -20.53
N VAL A 114 -16.08 5.82 -21.60
CA VAL A 114 -16.47 6.20 -22.98
C VAL A 114 -16.78 4.95 -23.82
N PRO A 115 -18.07 4.61 -24.07
CA PRO A 115 -18.44 3.32 -24.67
C PRO A 115 -17.83 3.04 -26.04
N VAL A 116 -17.68 4.07 -26.89
CA VAL A 116 -17.07 3.91 -28.22
C VAL A 116 -15.59 3.51 -28.18
N LEU A 117 -14.92 3.60 -27.02
CA LEU A 117 -13.55 3.15 -26.79
C LEU A 117 -13.45 1.74 -26.19
N HIS A 118 -14.57 1.10 -25.81
CA HIS A 118 -14.56 -0.23 -25.16
C HIS A 118 -13.84 -1.31 -25.97
N PHE A 119 -13.75 -1.16 -27.29
CA PHE A 119 -13.01 -2.08 -28.14
C PHE A 119 -11.49 -2.14 -27.83
N LEU A 120 -10.94 -1.13 -27.13
CA LEU A 120 -9.54 -1.09 -26.70
C LEU A 120 -9.28 -1.84 -25.38
N LEU A 121 -10.31 -2.07 -24.56
CA LEU A 121 -10.16 -2.70 -23.23
C LEU A 121 -9.52 -4.10 -23.26
N PRO A 122 -9.83 -4.99 -24.22
CA PRO A 122 -9.16 -6.29 -24.32
C PRO A 122 -7.65 -6.14 -24.57
N GLU A 123 -7.24 -5.17 -25.38
CA GLU A 123 -5.83 -4.92 -25.68
C GLU A 123 -5.11 -4.31 -24.47
N ILE A 124 -5.74 -3.37 -23.76
CA ILE A 124 -5.21 -2.81 -22.50
C ILE A 124 -5.05 -3.92 -21.44
N THR A 125 -6.06 -4.76 -21.27
CA THR A 125 -6.01 -5.92 -20.36
C THR A 125 -4.87 -6.86 -20.73
N ASN A 126 -4.66 -7.12 -22.02
CA ASN A 126 -3.54 -7.92 -22.49
C ASN A 126 -2.19 -7.28 -22.17
N GLN A 127 -2.06 -5.95 -22.25
CA GLN A 127 -0.83 -5.25 -21.86
C GLN A 127 -0.53 -5.40 -20.36
N PHE A 128 -1.52 -5.26 -19.47
CA PHE A 128 -1.34 -5.53 -18.04
C PHE A 128 -0.87 -6.97 -17.75
N GLN A 129 -1.26 -7.91 -18.61
CA GLN A 129 -0.95 -9.33 -18.48
C GLN A 129 0.35 -9.76 -19.18
N SER A 130 0.98 -8.86 -19.94
CA SER A 130 2.15 -9.14 -20.78
C SER A 130 3.37 -8.34 -20.35
N ALA A 131 4.56 -8.81 -20.73
CA ALA A 131 5.77 -8.01 -20.58
C ALA A 131 5.67 -6.72 -21.42
N PRO A 132 6.20 -5.58 -20.95
CA PRO A 132 7.01 -5.40 -19.73
C PRO A 132 6.20 -5.08 -18.46
N HIS A 133 4.87 -4.99 -18.52
CA HIS A 133 4.03 -4.57 -17.38
C HIS A 133 3.80 -5.69 -16.36
N ALA A 134 3.67 -6.93 -16.83
CA ALA A 134 3.45 -8.10 -15.98
C ALA A 134 4.73 -8.66 -15.34
N ARG A 135 5.48 -7.85 -14.57
CA ARG A 135 6.81 -8.24 -14.03
C ARG A 135 6.78 -9.45 -13.10
N HIS A 136 5.81 -9.51 -12.18
CA HIS A 136 5.68 -10.58 -11.19
C HIS A 136 4.30 -11.24 -11.26
N ARG A 137 3.80 -11.45 -12.48
CA ARG A 137 2.48 -12.04 -12.68
C ARG A 137 2.43 -13.47 -12.16
N MET A 138 1.42 -13.75 -11.34
CA MET A 138 1.10 -15.10 -10.90
C MET A 138 0.71 -15.98 -12.10
N HIS A 139 1.27 -17.19 -12.19
CA HIS A 139 0.94 -18.13 -13.26
C HIS A 139 -0.56 -18.45 -13.31
N PRO A 140 -1.16 -18.58 -14.50
CA PRO A 140 -2.56 -18.97 -14.64
C PRO A 140 -2.87 -20.26 -13.88
N GLY A 141 -3.92 -20.23 -13.05
CA GLY A 141 -4.37 -21.39 -12.28
C GLY A 141 -3.56 -21.69 -11.01
N ARG A 142 -2.52 -20.91 -10.69
CA ARG A 142 -1.78 -21.06 -9.42
C ARG A 142 -2.73 -20.86 -8.23
N ARG A 143 -2.58 -21.72 -7.23
CA ARG A 143 -3.17 -21.55 -5.90
C ARG A 143 -2.04 -21.56 -4.90
N THR A 144 -1.92 -20.49 -4.12
CA THR A 144 -0.94 -20.42 -3.04
C THR A 144 -1.32 -21.41 -1.96
N GLU A 145 -0.39 -22.29 -1.59
CA GLU A 145 -0.57 -23.19 -0.46
C GLU A 145 -0.33 -22.42 0.85
N VAL A 146 -1.25 -22.58 1.79
CA VAL A 146 -1.21 -21.92 3.10
C VAL A 146 -1.49 -22.92 4.21
N GLN A 147 -0.74 -22.81 5.30
CA GLN A 147 -0.89 -23.64 6.49
C GLN A 147 -0.90 -22.73 7.72
N ALA A 148 -2.07 -22.59 8.33
CA ALA A 148 -2.19 -21.91 9.61
C ALA A 148 -1.44 -22.68 10.71
N LEU A 149 -0.68 -21.98 11.53
CA LEU A 149 0.04 -22.54 12.67
C LEU A 149 -0.80 -22.40 13.94
N ARG A 150 -0.44 -23.13 15.00
CA ARG A 150 -1.09 -23.00 16.30
C ARG A 150 -0.66 -21.69 16.94
N THR A 151 -1.62 -20.97 17.51
CA THR A 151 -1.35 -19.74 18.25
C THR A 151 -0.53 -20.01 19.52
N ASN A 152 0.27 -19.04 19.94
CA ASN A 152 0.92 -19.03 21.25
C ASN A 152 0.48 -17.81 22.06
N ALA A 153 0.80 -17.81 23.35
CA ALA A 153 0.43 -16.75 24.30
C ALA A 153 1.50 -15.65 24.40
N GLU A 154 2.40 -15.58 23.44
CA GLU A 154 3.54 -14.67 23.48
C GLU A 154 3.14 -13.23 23.17
N GLN A 155 3.93 -12.29 23.69
CA GLN A 155 3.71 -10.86 23.51
C GLN A 155 4.62 -10.31 22.42
N GLU A 156 4.04 -10.08 21.24
CA GLU A 156 4.67 -9.53 20.04
C GLU A 156 5.51 -8.28 20.29
N VAL A 157 5.07 -7.38 21.19
CA VAL A 157 5.73 -6.10 21.45
C VAL A 157 6.98 -6.19 22.32
N THR A 158 7.27 -7.37 22.87
CA THR A 158 8.44 -7.60 23.73
C THR A 158 9.49 -8.40 22.98
N VAL A 159 10.76 -8.06 23.17
CA VAL A 159 11.89 -8.78 22.56
C VAL A 159 11.86 -10.28 22.92
N GLN A 160 11.56 -10.60 24.18
CA GLN A 160 11.45 -11.98 24.64
C GLN A 160 10.26 -12.70 24.02
N GLY A 161 9.07 -12.10 24.03
CA GLY A 161 7.87 -12.72 23.47
C GLY A 161 7.99 -12.93 21.96
N MET A 162 8.47 -11.94 21.21
CA MET A 162 8.71 -12.09 19.77
C MET A 162 9.73 -13.20 19.48
N HIS A 163 10.84 -13.27 20.23
CA HIS A 163 11.82 -14.34 20.08
C HIS A 163 11.21 -15.71 20.31
N GLN A 164 10.50 -15.89 21.42
CA GLN A 164 9.84 -17.16 21.77
C GLN A 164 8.78 -17.55 20.73
N ALA A 165 8.01 -16.58 20.24
CA ALA A 165 7.00 -16.81 19.21
C ALA A 165 7.61 -17.31 17.89
N ILE A 166 8.70 -16.69 17.43
CA ILE A 166 9.39 -17.10 16.20
C ILE A 166 9.94 -18.52 16.35
N LEU A 167 10.60 -18.82 17.47
CA LEU A 167 11.14 -20.16 17.71
C LEU A 167 10.03 -21.22 17.79
N ASP A 168 8.90 -20.90 18.43
CA ASP A 168 7.73 -21.77 18.47
C ASP A 168 7.17 -22.03 17.06
N PHE A 169 6.93 -20.99 16.25
CA PHE A 169 6.43 -21.16 14.88
C PHE A 169 7.40 -21.93 13.98
N LYS A 170 8.71 -21.68 14.08
CA LYS A 170 9.75 -22.45 13.39
C LYS A 170 9.68 -23.92 13.78
N THR A 171 9.58 -24.21 15.08
CA THR A 171 9.48 -25.58 15.60
C THR A 171 8.22 -26.27 15.11
N GLN A 172 7.08 -25.57 15.12
CA GLN A 172 5.81 -26.09 14.59
C GLN A 172 5.91 -26.45 13.10
N ALA A 173 6.63 -25.65 12.31
CA ALA A 173 6.87 -25.91 10.90
C ALA A 173 7.93 -26.99 10.64
N GLY A 174 8.65 -27.45 11.67
CA GLY A 174 9.65 -28.52 11.57
C GLY A 174 11.10 -28.04 11.37
N PHE A 175 11.36 -26.74 11.51
CA PHE A 175 12.74 -26.23 11.55
C PHE A 175 13.42 -26.63 12.87
N THR A 176 14.74 -26.82 12.79
CA THR A 176 15.59 -27.20 13.92
C THR A 176 16.74 -26.20 14.09
N PRO A 177 17.41 -26.16 15.26
CA PRO A 177 18.60 -25.33 15.44
C PRO A 177 19.69 -25.56 14.37
N GLU A 178 19.88 -26.81 13.94
CA GLU A 178 20.83 -27.14 12.87
C GLU A 178 20.42 -26.54 11.51
N SER A 179 19.13 -26.48 11.22
CA SER A 179 18.65 -25.90 9.95
C SER A 179 18.97 -24.41 9.81
N ALA A 180 19.02 -23.67 10.93
CA ALA A 180 19.35 -22.24 10.93
C ALA A 180 20.81 -21.95 10.53
N GLU A 181 21.68 -22.97 10.50
CA GLU A 181 23.06 -22.81 10.03
C GLU A 181 23.18 -22.91 8.49
N HIS A 182 22.09 -23.30 7.81
CA HIS A 182 22.13 -23.61 6.37
C HIS A 182 20.99 -22.97 5.58
N SER A 183 20.07 -22.28 6.22
CA SER A 183 18.82 -21.86 5.61
C SER A 183 18.27 -20.60 6.24
N LEU A 184 17.74 -19.70 5.41
CA LEU A 184 17.04 -18.51 5.86
C LEU A 184 15.54 -18.79 6.03
N THR A 185 14.94 -18.21 7.07
CA THR A 185 13.50 -18.20 7.26
C THR A 185 12.95 -16.80 7.07
N TRP A 186 11.86 -16.64 6.32
CA TRP A 186 11.28 -15.34 6.05
C TRP A 186 10.01 -15.11 6.87
N PHE A 187 10.05 -14.12 7.75
CA PHE A 187 8.92 -13.68 8.56
C PHE A 187 8.42 -12.31 8.12
N GLN A 188 7.10 -12.15 8.13
CA GLN A 188 6.39 -10.92 7.80
C GLN A 188 5.41 -10.60 8.91
N GLY A 189 5.12 -9.32 9.12
CA GLY A 189 4.09 -8.87 10.04
C GLY A 189 3.85 -7.38 9.88
N ASP A 190 3.09 -6.81 10.80
CA ASP A 190 2.86 -5.36 10.81
C ASP A 190 4.16 -4.56 11.12
N ARG A 191 4.05 -3.22 11.19
CA ARG A 191 5.21 -2.36 11.48
C ARG A 191 5.81 -2.64 12.87
N ALA A 192 4.98 -2.93 13.87
CA ALA A 192 5.44 -3.19 15.23
C ALA A 192 6.15 -4.55 15.30
N SER A 193 5.57 -5.59 14.70
CA SER A 193 6.18 -6.89 14.50
C SER A 193 7.55 -6.80 13.84
N TYR A 194 7.63 -6.11 12.69
CA TYR A 194 8.87 -5.91 11.95
C TYR A 194 9.95 -5.22 12.80
N ALA A 195 9.59 -4.14 13.49
CA ALA A 195 10.50 -3.42 14.38
C ALA A 195 10.98 -4.31 15.53
N THR A 196 10.08 -5.04 16.20
CA THR A 196 10.47 -5.93 17.30
C THR A 196 11.35 -7.09 16.82
N MET A 197 11.08 -7.68 15.66
CA MET A 197 11.95 -8.71 15.07
C MET A 197 13.38 -8.22 14.83
N ASN A 198 13.54 -6.99 14.31
CA ASN A 198 14.86 -6.39 14.12
C ASN A 198 15.53 -6.08 15.46
N LEU A 199 14.75 -5.63 16.44
CA LEU A 199 15.23 -5.37 17.79
C LEU A 199 15.73 -6.66 18.47
N CYS A 200 15.04 -7.80 18.27
CA CYS A 200 15.52 -9.11 18.72
C CYS A 200 16.89 -9.43 18.14
N LYS A 201 17.09 -9.26 16.82
CA LYS A 201 18.40 -9.52 16.18
C LYS A 201 19.49 -8.62 16.73
N LEU A 202 19.18 -7.35 16.98
CA LEU A 202 20.12 -6.38 17.54
C LEU A 202 20.59 -6.78 18.95
N TYR A 203 19.67 -7.18 19.83
CA TYR A 203 19.99 -7.56 21.21
C TYR A 203 20.58 -8.96 21.35
N LEU A 204 20.10 -9.92 20.57
CA LEU A 204 20.50 -11.32 20.67
C LEU A 204 21.76 -11.62 19.84
N GLY A 205 22.03 -10.82 18.81
CA GLY A 205 23.21 -10.93 17.97
C GLY A 205 24.52 -11.01 18.75
N PRO A 206 24.80 -10.09 19.71
CA PRO A 206 25.99 -10.17 20.54
C PRO A 206 25.94 -11.27 21.62
N ALA A 207 24.75 -11.73 22.00
CA ALA A 207 24.54 -12.65 23.12
C ALA A 207 24.69 -14.13 22.76
N SER A 208 24.48 -14.50 21.49
CA SER A 208 24.66 -15.88 21.00
C SER A 208 25.51 -15.94 19.73
N LEU A 209 26.31 -17.00 19.63
CA LEU A 209 27.06 -17.34 18.43
C LEU A 209 26.22 -18.17 17.44
N GLN A 210 25.14 -18.80 17.91
CA GLN A 210 24.29 -19.66 17.08
C GLN A 210 23.26 -18.82 16.32
N ASN A 211 23.03 -19.15 15.05
CA ASN A 211 22.10 -18.41 14.21
C ASN A 211 20.66 -18.55 14.72
N TRP A 212 20.30 -19.73 15.22
CA TRP A 212 18.99 -20.03 15.80
C TRP A 212 18.61 -19.09 16.95
N ASP A 213 19.47 -18.96 17.96
CA ASP A 213 19.17 -18.15 19.15
C ASP A 213 19.23 -16.65 18.85
N SER A 214 20.13 -16.24 17.95
CA SER A 214 20.32 -14.83 17.57
C SER A 214 19.37 -14.34 16.47
N LEU A 215 18.57 -15.23 15.90
CA LEU A 215 17.68 -14.98 14.76
C LEU A 215 18.39 -14.40 13.53
N ARG A 216 19.70 -14.67 13.37
CA ARG A 216 20.47 -14.22 12.20
C ARG A 216 20.01 -14.91 10.91
N ASP A 217 19.40 -16.09 11.04
CA ASP A 217 18.79 -16.82 9.93
C ASP A 217 17.41 -16.28 9.54
N VAL A 218 16.86 -15.30 10.27
CA VAL A 218 15.55 -14.73 9.96
C VAL A 218 15.71 -13.52 9.05
N ILE A 219 14.96 -13.48 7.95
CA ILE A 219 14.65 -12.28 7.17
C ILE A 219 13.29 -11.77 7.66
N SER A 220 13.21 -10.48 7.96
CA SER A 220 11.98 -9.81 8.39
C SER A 220 11.59 -8.77 7.34
N THR A 221 10.32 -8.71 6.95
CA THR A 221 9.77 -7.62 6.12
C THR A 221 8.40 -7.17 6.64
N PRO A 222 8.00 -5.91 6.45
CA PRO A 222 6.61 -5.52 6.65
C PRO A 222 5.70 -6.31 5.70
N GLU A 223 4.51 -6.70 6.17
CA GLU A 223 3.50 -7.29 5.31
C GLU A 223 2.90 -6.23 4.38
N ILE A 224 2.74 -6.60 3.11
CA ILE A 224 2.24 -5.70 2.04
C ILE A 224 0.87 -5.11 2.40
N TRP A 225 -0.03 -5.90 3.00
CA TRP A 225 -1.35 -5.41 3.39
C TRP A 225 -1.27 -4.26 4.40
N HIS A 226 -0.41 -4.38 5.41
CA HIS A 226 -0.21 -3.33 6.41
C HIS A 226 0.44 -2.06 5.81
N ALA A 227 1.34 -2.24 4.84
CA ALA A 227 1.92 -1.11 4.10
C ALA A 227 0.84 -0.34 3.32
N ASP A 228 -0.03 -1.05 2.59
CA ASP A 228 -1.13 -0.45 1.85
C ASP A 228 -2.17 0.22 2.77
N ALA A 229 -2.56 -0.45 3.86
CA ALA A 229 -3.43 0.16 4.87
C ALA A 229 -2.82 1.44 5.48
N THR A 230 -1.51 1.48 5.67
CA THR A 230 -0.81 2.68 6.12
C THR A 230 -0.84 3.79 5.08
N MET A 231 -0.66 3.48 3.79
CA MET A 231 -0.79 4.47 2.71
C MET A 231 -2.19 5.08 2.67
N VAL A 232 -3.24 4.27 2.78
CA VAL A 232 -4.63 4.76 2.83
C VAL A 232 -4.85 5.69 4.02
N ARG A 233 -4.33 5.34 5.20
CA ARG A 233 -4.38 6.20 6.40
C ARG A 233 -3.67 7.52 6.17
N THR A 234 -2.47 7.50 5.59
CA THR A 234 -1.69 8.69 5.27
C THR A 234 -2.42 9.60 4.29
N ILE A 235 -2.99 9.04 3.22
CA ILE A 235 -3.78 9.84 2.26
C ILE A 235 -5.00 10.42 2.97
N ALA A 236 -5.68 9.63 3.79
CA ALA A 236 -6.89 10.06 4.49
C ALA A 236 -6.60 11.22 5.45
N SER A 237 -5.54 11.10 6.26
CA SER A 237 -5.16 12.11 7.24
C SER A 237 -4.71 13.42 6.62
N ASN A 238 -4.06 13.37 5.45
CA ASN A 238 -3.47 14.55 4.82
C ASN A 238 -4.41 15.25 3.83
N HIS A 239 -5.30 14.52 3.15
CA HIS A 239 -6.03 15.06 2.00
C HIS A 239 -7.55 15.17 2.17
N TYR A 240 -8.17 14.60 3.21
CA TYR A 240 -9.60 14.84 3.43
C TYR A 240 -9.92 16.27 3.85
N GLY A 241 -9.08 16.88 4.68
CA GLY A 241 -9.37 18.19 5.27
C GLY A 241 -10.65 18.21 6.13
N PRO A 242 -11.20 19.41 6.40
CA PRO A 242 -12.42 19.60 7.18
C PRO A 242 -13.64 18.97 6.51
N SER A 243 -14.59 18.48 7.31
CA SER A 243 -15.84 17.85 6.82
C SER A 243 -16.73 18.80 6.01
N THR A 244 -16.68 20.10 6.33
CA THR A 244 -17.39 21.19 5.65
C THR A 244 -16.54 21.90 4.60
N SER A 245 -15.41 21.29 4.19
CA SER A 245 -14.54 21.88 3.19
C SER A 245 -15.31 22.14 1.89
N SER A 246 -15.21 23.37 1.40
CA SER A 246 -15.67 23.75 0.05
C SER A 246 -14.56 23.70 -0.98
N ASP A 247 -13.32 23.42 -0.55
CA ASP A 247 -12.16 23.31 -1.42
C ASP A 247 -12.27 22.04 -2.30
N PRO A 248 -12.37 22.19 -3.64
CA PRO A 248 -12.50 21.05 -4.56
C PRO A 248 -11.27 20.14 -4.59
N SER A 249 -10.13 20.57 -4.05
CA SER A 249 -8.94 19.71 -3.91
C SER A 249 -9.03 18.76 -2.70
N SER A 250 -9.97 18.99 -1.77
CA SER A 250 -10.13 18.17 -0.57
C SER A 250 -10.98 16.94 -0.81
N LEU A 251 -10.56 15.78 -0.28
CA LEU A 251 -11.35 14.55 -0.41
C LEU A 251 -12.68 14.63 0.36
N SER A 252 -12.82 15.50 1.37
CA SER A 252 -14.13 15.73 2.02
C SER A 252 -15.14 16.39 1.08
N CYS A 253 -14.72 17.43 0.33
CA CYS A 253 -15.58 18.09 -0.65
C CYS A 253 -16.02 17.09 -1.74
N ASN A 254 -15.07 16.29 -2.23
CA ASN A 254 -15.33 15.27 -3.25
C ASN A 254 -16.25 14.16 -2.72
N SER A 255 -16.04 13.72 -1.48
CA SER A 255 -16.90 12.72 -0.83
C SER A 255 -18.34 13.22 -0.72
N ASN A 256 -18.52 14.45 -0.24
CA ASN A 256 -19.83 15.06 -0.09
C ASN A 256 -20.54 15.19 -1.45
N THR A 257 -19.80 15.59 -2.49
CA THR A 257 -20.32 15.72 -3.86
C THR A 257 -20.75 14.37 -4.43
N ALA A 258 -19.99 13.31 -4.16
CA ALA A 258 -20.28 11.95 -4.62
C ALA A 258 -21.25 11.18 -3.70
N ASN A 259 -21.79 11.80 -2.64
CA ASN A 259 -22.58 11.13 -1.60
C ASN A 259 -21.86 9.93 -0.94
N MET A 260 -20.53 10.01 -0.83
CA MET A 260 -19.71 9.02 -0.15
C MET A 260 -19.50 9.42 1.31
N LYS A 261 -19.55 8.43 2.22
CA LYS A 261 -19.35 8.68 3.64
C LYS A 261 -17.89 9.04 3.91
N ARG A 262 -17.66 10.25 4.41
CA ARG A 262 -16.38 10.65 4.99
C ARG A 262 -16.04 9.74 6.20
N PRO A 263 -14.80 9.22 6.33
CA PRO A 263 -14.39 8.49 7.52
C PRO A 263 -14.56 9.34 8.78
N THR A 264 -15.07 8.75 9.86
CA THR A 264 -15.26 9.47 11.13
C THR A 264 -13.92 9.81 11.77
N ASP A 265 -12.98 8.87 11.74
CA ASP A 265 -11.59 9.05 12.19
C ASP A 265 -10.65 8.96 10.99
N LEU A 266 -9.97 10.07 10.67
CA LEU A 266 -9.00 10.11 9.57
C LEU A 266 -7.66 9.45 9.90
N LYS A 267 -7.35 9.19 11.17
CA LYS A 267 -6.15 8.46 11.59
C LYS A 267 -6.35 6.95 11.51
N LYS A 268 -7.60 6.51 11.65
CA LYS A 268 -8.01 5.10 11.57
C LYS A 268 -9.25 4.92 10.68
N PRO A 269 -9.20 5.35 9.40
CA PRO A 269 -10.28 5.11 8.47
C PRO A 269 -10.55 3.62 8.29
N ASP A 270 -11.83 3.27 8.12
CA ASP A 270 -12.22 1.95 7.64
C ASP A 270 -11.64 1.75 6.25
N TYR A 271 -10.82 0.71 6.06
CA TYR A 271 -10.05 0.52 4.84
C TYR A 271 -10.92 0.46 3.58
N TYR A 272 -11.87 -0.48 3.48
CA TYR A 272 -12.64 -0.70 2.25
C TYR A 272 -13.55 0.46 1.82
N PRO A 273 -14.33 1.09 2.72
CA PRO A 273 -15.14 2.25 2.32
C PRO A 273 -14.26 3.42 1.87
N THR A 274 -13.12 3.61 2.53
CA THR A 274 -12.19 4.71 2.24
C THR A 274 -11.49 4.51 0.91
N THR A 275 -10.99 3.31 0.62
CA THR A 275 -10.37 3.00 -0.66
C THR A 275 -11.37 3.13 -1.81
N CYS A 276 -12.60 2.63 -1.65
CA CYS A 276 -13.66 2.80 -2.64
C CYS A 276 -13.94 4.28 -2.95
N ALA A 277 -14.04 5.13 -1.91
CA ALA A 277 -14.22 6.56 -2.08
C ALA A 277 -13.03 7.20 -2.82
N MET A 278 -11.80 6.88 -2.42
CA MET A 278 -10.58 7.40 -3.04
C MET A 278 -10.44 6.97 -4.51
N THR A 279 -10.76 5.71 -4.84
CA THR A 279 -10.74 5.21 -6.22
C THR A 279 -11.74 5.95 -7.10
N LEU A 280 -12.98 6.16 -6.62
CA LEU A 280 -13.98 6.93 -7.37
C LEU A 280 -13.51 8.37 -7.65
N MET A 281 -12.91 9.03 -6.65
CA MET A 281 -12.38 10.39 -6.81
C MET A 281 -11.21 10.42 -7.79
N TRP A 282 -10.32 9.42 -7.71
CA TRP A 282 -9.23 9.25 -8.65
C TRP A 282 -9.76 9.13 -10.09
N ASP A 283 -10.72 8.24 -10.33
CA ASP A 283 -11.30 8.03 -11.66
C ASP A 283 -11.95 9.32 -12.19
N ALA A 284 -12.70 10.03 -11.35
CA ALA A 284 -13.31 11.31 -11.72
C ALA A 284 -12.25 12.37 -12.11
N HIS A 285 -11.15 12.48 -11.36
CA HIS A 285 -10.06 13.40 -11.68
C HIS A 285 -9.32 13.02 -12.96
N VAL A 286 -9.08 11.73 -13.20
CA VAL A 286 -8.51 11.22 -14.46
C VAL A 286 -9.39 11.63 -15.64
N LEU A 287 -10.71 11.45 -15.52
CA LEU A 287 -11.65 11.85 -16.57
C LEU A 287 -11.67 13.36 -16.80
N ASP A 288 -11.63 14.19 -15.75
CA ASP A 288 -11.57 15.64 -15.93
C ASP A 288 -10.26 16.09 -16.61
N CYS A 289 -9.12 15.49 -16.24
CA CYS A 289 -7.85 15.73 -16.92
C CYS A 289 -7.91 15.33 -18.40
N CYS A 290 -8.52 14.17 -18.71
CA CYS A 290 -8.75 13.75 -20.09
C CYS A 290 -9.66 14.73 -20.84
N ARG A 291 -10.74 15.21 -20.21
CA ARG A 291 -11.66 16.19 -20.81
C ARG A 291 -10.93 17.48 -21.17
N VAL A 292 -10.12 18.00 -20.26
CA VAL A 292 -9.32 19.22 -20.50
C VAL A 292 -8.34 19.01 -21.66
N HIS A 293 -7.73 17.83 -21.78
CA HIS A 293 -6.74 17.53 -22.81
C HIS A 293 -7.35 17.27 -24.19
N PHE A 294 -8.37 16.42 -24.28
CA PHE A 294 -8.93 15.99 -25.56
C PHE A 294 -10.02 16.93 -26.07
N CYS A 295 -10.84 17.47 -25.18
CA CYS A 295 -12.11 18.06 -25.58
C CYS A 295 -12.58 19.16 -24.62
N PHE A 296 -11.75 20.19 -24.38
CA PHE A 296 -12.04 21.25 -23.41
C PHE A 296 -13.45 21.86 -23.52
N GLU A 297 -13.96 22.03 -24.75
CA GLU A 297 -15.25 22.68 -25.04
C GLU A 297 -16.48 21.74 -25.00
N THR A 298 -16.28 20.43 -24.98
CA THR A 298 -17.36 19.42 -25.07
C THR A 298 -17.19 18.35 -23.99
N ASN A 299 -18.14 17.41 -23.86
CA ASN A 299 -17.94 16.26 -22.99
C ASN A 299 -17.18 15.14 -23.73
N LEU A 300 -16.52 14.27 -22.97
CA LEU A 300 -15.68 13.19 -23.50
C LEU A 300 -16.45 12.23 -24.41
N VAL A 301 -17.68 11.89 -24.06
CA VAL A 301 -18.49 10.91 -24.81
C VAL A 301 -18.79 11.46 -26.21
N ASP A 302 -19.35 12.67 -26.30
CA ASP A 302 -19.70 13.33 -27.57
C ASP A 302 -18.46 13.51 -28.45
N HIS A 303 -17.31 13.87 -27.86
CA HIS A 303 -16.06 14.04 -28.59
C HIS A 303 -15.61 12.75 -29.28
N PHE A 304 -15.56 11.64 -28.55
CA PHE A 304 -15.13 10.37 -29.11
C PHE A 304 -16.19 9.75 -30.05
N GLU A 305 -17.48 10.01 -29.83
CA GLU A 305 -18.53 9.65 -30.78
C GLU A 305 -18.38 10.38 -32.12
N ASP A 306 -18.10 11.68 -32.10
CA ASP A 306 -17.82 12.46 -33.31
C ASP A 306 -16.56 11.96 -34.04
N LEU A 307 -15.50 11.63 -33.30
CA LEU A 307 -14.31 10.99 -33.88
C LEU A 307 -14.63 9.62 -34.49
N SER A 308 -15.50 8.82 -33.86
CA SER A 308 -16.00 7.55 -34.39
C SER A 308 -16.73 7.73 -35.70
N HIS A 309 -17.69 8.65 -35.77
CA HIS A 309 -18.43 8.97 -37.00
C HIS A 309 -17.51 9.47 -38.13
N LYS A 310 -16.42 10.17 -37.78
CA LYS A 310 -15.40 10.64 -38.72
C LYS A 310 -14.35 9.59 -39.07
N ASN A 311 -14.42 8.37 -38.53
CA ASN A 311 -13.40 7.32 -38.65
C ASN A 311 -12.00 7.79 -38.23
N LYS A 312 -11.93 8.56 -37.13
CA LYS A 312 -10.73 9.17 -36.57
C LYS A 312 -10.44 8.74 -35.13
N LEU A 313 -11.04 7.63 -34.67
CA LEU A 313 -10.73 7.08 -33.35
C LEU A 313 -9.22 6.78 -33.22
N LEU A 314 -8.70 7.01 -32.03
CA LEU A 314 -7.31 6.74 -31.70
C LEU A 314 -7.08 5.23 -31.66
N THR A 315 -5.92 4.80 -32.15
CA THR A 315 -5.39 3.47 -31.84
C THR A 315 -4.91 3.44 -30.39
N LEU A 316 -4.76 2.25 -29.79
CA LEU A 316 -4.25 2.15 -28.42
C LEU A 316 -2.90 2.84 -28.25
N GLU A 317 -1.97 2.65 -29.19
CA GLU A 317 -0.65 3.29 -29.16
C GLU A 317 -0.74 4.83 -29.11
N LYS A 318 -1.60 5.42 -29.94
CA LYS A 318 -1.80 6.87 -29.96
C LYS A 318 -2.46 7.35 -28.67
N LEU A 319 -3.44 6.60 -28.16
CA LEU A 319 -4.08 6.92 -26.90
C LEU A 319 -3.07 6.90 -25.75
N LEU A 320 -2.28 5.84 -25.60
CA LEU A 320 -1.28 5.71 -24.55
C LEU A 320 -0.20 6.80 -24.64
N LYS A 321 0.16 7.24 -25.86
CA LYS A 321 1.07 8.35 -26.04
C LYS A 321 0.51 9.65 -25.46
N GLU A 322 -0.76 9.97 -25.73
CA GLU A 322 -1.44 11.14 -25.17
C GLU A 322 -1.62 11.02 -23.65
N ILE A 323 -2.05 9.86 -23.17
CA ILE A 323 -2.20 9.59 -21.73
C ILE A 323 -0.87 9.68 -20.98
N SER A 324 0.25 9.26 -21.58
CA SER A 324 1.58 9.38 -20.97
C SER A 324 2.04 10.83 -20.78
N VAL A 325 1.46 11.77 -21.52
CA VAL A 325 1.65 13.21 -21.27
C VAL A 325 0.88 13.62 -20.02
N LEU A 326 -0.36 13.14 -19.86
CA LEU A 326 -1.19 13.45 -18.70
C LEU A 326 -0.66 12.84 -17.41
N VAL A 327 -0.22 11.58 -17.44
CA VAL A 327 0.46 10.93 -16.31
C VAL A 327 1.66 11.74 -15.85
N ALA A 328 2.51 12.18 -16.79
CA ALA A 328 3.66 13.00 -16.46
C ALA A 328 3.26 14.34 -15.82
N ARG A 329 2.22 15.01 -16.35
CA ARG A 329 1.74 16.30 -15.82
C ARG A 329 1.04 16.21 -14.46
N TYR A 330 0.18 15.22 -14.26
CA TYR A 330 -0.81 15.22 -13.18
C TYR A 330 -0.65 14.08 -12.17
N SER A 331 0.21 13.09 -12.44
CA SER A 331 0.34 11.91 -11.58
C SER A 331 1.78 11.45 -11.37
N SER A 332 2.75 12.29 -11.72
CA SER A 332 4.16 12.05 -11.42
C SER A 332 4.63 12.96 -10.27
N LEU A 333 5.67 12.53 -9.56
CA LEU A 333 6.31 13.35 -8.53
C LEU A 333 6.85 14.66 -9.13
N ASN A 334 7.45 14.58 -10.33
CA ASN A 334 7.90 15.75 -11.08
C ASN A 334 6.75 16.74 -11.37
N GLY A 335 5.55 16.22 -11.69
CA GLY A 335 4.36 17.05 -11.88
C GLY A 335 3.94 17.75 -10.59
N TYR A 336 3.96 17.02 -9.47
CA TYR A 336 3.68 17.58 -8.14
C TYR A 336 4.67 18.70 -7.76
N GLU A 337 5.97 18.45 -7.88
CA GLU A 337 7.01 19.44 -7.59
C GLU A 337 6.89 20.68 -8.47
N GLN A 338 6.54 20.50 -9.76
CA GLN A 338 6.35 21.63 -10.68
C GLN A 338 5.17 22.52 -10.31
N VAL A 339 4.10 21.95 -9.72
CA VAL A 339 2.96 22.75 -9.24
C VAL A 339 3.32 23.51 -7.97
N GLN A 340 4.13 22.93 -7.09
CA GLN A 340 4.60 23.62 -5.88
C GLN A 340 5.55 24.78 -6.20
N LEU A 341 6.38 24.64 -7.22
CA LEU A 341 7.35 25.64 -7.64
C LEU A 341 6.76 26.52 -8.77
N LEU A 342 6.05 27.59 -8.40
CA LEU A 342 5.44 28.56 -9.34
C LEU A 342 6.38 29.06 -10.47
N ALA A 343 7.69 29.12 -10.22
CA ALA A 343 8.70 29.51 -11.21
C ALA A 343 9.06 28.38 -12.22
N ALA A 344 8.80 27.12 -11.87
CA ALA A 344 9.06 25.95 -12.72
C ALA A 344 7.98 25.74 -13.78
N THR A 345 6.73 26.18 -13.53
CA THR A 345 5.63 25.99 -14.48
C THR A 345 5.85 26.79 -15.78
N SER A 346 6.43 27.99 -15.71
CA SER A 346 6.68 28.86 -16.87
C SER A 346 7.92 28.47 -17.69
N SER A 347 8.85 27.71 -17.10
CA SER A 347 10.08 27.21 -17.75
C SER A 347 10.01 25.71 -18.11
N SER A 348 8.89 25.05 -17.80
CA SER A 348 8.65 23.64 -18.07
C SER A 348 8.62 23.32 -19.58
N THR A 349 8.97 22.09 -19.93
CA THR A 349 8.80 21.59 -21.31
C THR A 349 7.31 21.53 -21.68
N ASP A 350 6.99 21.63 -22.97
CA ASP A 350 5.59 21.52 -23.43
C ASP A 350 4.88 20.24 -22.96
N ARG A 351 5.64 19.15 -22.79
CA ARG A 351 5.12 17.89 -22.22
C ARG A 351 4.65 18.06 -20.77
N MET A 352 5.29 18.90 -19.98
CA MET A 352 5.00 19.07 -18.55
C MET A 352 4.16 20.33 -18.25
N LYS A 353 3.96 21.19 -19.25
CA LYS A 353 3.21 22.43 -19.10
C LYS A 353 1.76 22.17 -18.71
N ILE A 354 1.34 22.71 -17.57
CA ILE A 354 -0.03 22.63 -17.07
C ILE A 354 -0.80 23.87 -17.51
N HIS A 355 -2.01 23.67 -18.05
CA HIS A 355 -2.92 24.77 -18.36
C HIS A 355 -3.56 25.29 -17.07
N CYS A 356 -3.14 26.47 -16.62
CA CYS A 356 -3.75 27.11 -15.47
C CYS A 356 -5.16 27.62 -15.83
N GLY A 357 -6.15 27.19 -15.07
CA GLY A 357 -7.48 27.79 -15.09
C GLY A 357 -7.53 29.12 -14.34
N SER A 358 -8.73 29.68 -14.20
CA SER A 358 -8.95 30.80 -13.27
C SER A 358 -8.71 30.35 -11.83
N PRO A 359 -8.08 31.17 -10.98
CA PRO A 359 -7.92 30.86 -9.57
C PRO A 359 -9.28 30.53 -8.93
N TRP A 360 -9.32 29.45 -8.15
CA TRP A 360 -10.51 29.13 -7.38
C TRP A 360 -10.74 30.19 -6.31
N ILE A 361 -11.98 30.66 -6.19
CA ILE A 361 -12.39 31.64 -5.18
C ILE A 361 -13.37 30.92 -4.25
N PRO A 362 -13.09 30.84 -2.95
CA PRO A 362 -13.99 30.19 -2.01
C PRO A 362 -15.38 30.84 -2.03
N PRO A 363 -16.46 30.04 -2.01
CA PRO A 363 -17.80 30.59 -1.88
C PRO A 363 -17.92 31.36 -0.56
N VAL A 364 -18.43 32.60 -0.63
CA VAL A 364 -18.58 33.47 0.55
C VAL A 364 -19.51 32.79 1.56
N PRO A 365 -19.07 32.56 2.82
CA PRO A 365 -19.93 31.98 3.85
C PRO A 365 -21.14 32.90 4.08
N GLY A 366 -22.35 32.46 3.70
CA GLY A 366 -23.60 33.18 3.99
C GLY A 366 -24.54 33.47 2.82
N THR A 367 -24.22 33.10 1.58
CA THR A 367 -25.14 33.28 0.42
C THR A 367 -25.90 32.02 0.02
N ASN A 368 -25.97 31.00 0.88
CA ASN A 368 -26.97 29.96 0.73
C ASN A 368 -28.35 30.58 0.90
N LYS A 369 -29.02 30.85 -0.22
CA LYS A 369 -30.48 31.01 -0.27
C LYS A 369 -31.09 29.71 0.23
N SER A 370 -31.30 29.64 1.54
CA SER A 370 -32.11 28.61 2.18
C SER A 370 -33.53 28.72 1.64
N ASN A 371 -33.88 27.84 0.71
CA ASN A 371 -35.22 27.28 0.70
C ASN A 371 -35.18 26.06 1.60
N ASN A 372 -35.38 26.24 2.91
CA ASN A 372 -36.13 25.30 3.76
C ASN A 372 -36.30 25.90 5.17
N ASN A 373 -37.55 25.93 5.60
CA ASN A 373 -38.00 26.34 6.92
C ASN A 373 -37.67 25.26 7.96
N THR A 374 -36.63 25.48 8.76
CA THR A 374 -36.48 24.82 10.07
C THR A 374 -35.76 25.80 11.03
N PRO A 375 -36.21 25.97 12.29
CA PRO A 375 -35.58 26.92 13.20
C PRO A 375 -34.23 26.41 13.72
N PRO A 376 -33.29 27.30 14.08
CA PRO A 376 -31.94 26.91 14.46
C PRO A 376 -31.86 26.49 15.94
N GLU A 377 -31.33 25.30 16.20
CA GLU A 377 -30.70 24.98 17.48
C GLU A 377 -29.27 25.51 17.49
N SER A 378 -28.93 26.22 18.57
CA SER A 378 -27.65 26.87 18.79
C SER A 378 -26.52 25.87 19.01
N LEU A 379 -25.50 25.85 18.14
CA LEU A 379 -24.21 25.24 18.41
C LEU A 379 -23.13 26.32 18.47
N HIS A 380 -22.48 26.38 19.64
CA HIS A 380 -21.38 27.26 19.96
C HIS A 380 -20.21 27.11 18.98
N GLY A 381 -19.58 28.25 18.69
CA GLY A 381 -18.49 28.38 17.72
C GLY A 381 -17.31 27.46 17.99
N VAL A 382 -17.04 26.61 17.00
CA VAL A 382 -15.73 25.98 16.81
C VAL A 382 -14.92 26.93 15.93
N LYS A 383 -13.84 27.48 16.49
CA LYS A 383 -12.85 28.22 15.69
C LYS A 383 -12.22 27.24 14.69
N GLU A 384 -12.20 27.66 13.44
CA GLU A 384 -11.55 26.99 12.33
C GLU A 384 -10.03 27.06 12.57
N GLU A 385 -9.46 26.03 13.20
CA GLU A 385 -8.02 25.85 13.23
C GLU A 385 -7.62 25.18 11.91
N THR A 386 -7.01 25.97 11.04
CA THR A 386 -6.23 25.45 9.91
C THR A 386 -5.22 24.45 10.47
N PRO A 387 -5.19 23.19 10.01
CA PRO A 387 -4.14 22.27 10.44
C PRO A 387 -2.79 22.91 10.11
N PRO A 388 -1.82 22.93 11.03
CA PRO A 388 -0.49 23.40 10.70
C PRO A 388 0.06 22.54 9.56
N SER A 389 0.68 23.19 8.57
CA SER A 389 1.47 22.51 7.55
C SER A 389 2.44 21.57 8.24
N PHE A 390 2.50 20.31 7.81
CA PHE A 390 3.50 19.37 8.28
C PHE A 390 4.89 19.95 7.97
N ILE A 391 5.62 20.32 9.01
CA ILE A 391 7.04 20.67 8.94
C ILE A 391 7.78 19.41 9.37
N GLU A 392 8.55 18.80 8.48
CA GLU A 392 9.50 17.77 8.87
C GLU A 392 10.45 18.38 9.91
N THR A 393 10.42 17.83 11.13
CA THR A 393 11.39 18.19 12.14
C THR A 393 12.76 17.68 11.70
N GLU A 394 13.73 18.58 11.52
CA GLU A 394 15.14 18.21 11.36
C GLU A 394 15.53 17.26 12.51
N GLY A 395 16.05 16.07 12.16
CA GLY A 395 16.44 15.03 13.12
C GLY A 395 15.53 13.80 13.17
N PHE A 396 14.81 13.48 12.09
CA PHE A 396 14.28 12.11 11.92
C PHE A 396 15.44 11.17 11.55
N ASP A 397 16.10 10.67 12.59
CA ASP A 397 17.04 9.57 12.49
C ASP A 397 16.18 8.30 12.37
N GLY A 398 15.88 7.89 11.14
CA GLY A 398 14.99 6.78 10.86
C GLY A 398 15.49 5.48 11.50
N ASP A 399 14.71 4.99 12.48
CA ASP A 399 14.77 3.62 13.01
C ASP A 399 13.67 2.74 12.39
#